data_AF-A0A3M3UP45-F1
#
_entry.id   AF-A0A3M3UP45-F1
#
_cell.length_a   1.000
_cell.length_b   1.000
_cell.length_c   1.000
_cell.angle_alpha   90.00
_cell.angle_beta   90.00
_cell.angle_gamma   90.00
#
_symmetry.space_group_name_H-M   'P 1'
#
loop_
_entity.id
_entity.type
_entity.pdbx_description
1 polymer ?
#
loop_
_entity_poly.entity_id
_entity_poly.type
_entity_poly.pdbx_seq_one_letter_code
_entity_poly.pdbx_strand_id
1 'polypeptide(L)'
;MALMSVEQLLDQPDDEYMSIDQLAFFKDRLEVKAAGLRNRLLRSQASCEIERHSDEADFASDEENRAVAATMIERDRQTLSDVHKALEILALGDYGFCQETGEAIGIKRLLLVPGFGEQWNRKCT
;
A
#
# COMPACT_ATOMS: atom_id res chain seq x y z
N MET A 1 20.10 6.10 9.90
CA MET A 1 20.14 4.65 10.21
C MET A 1 20.14 3.92 8.88
N ALA A 2 21.05 2.98 8.68
CA ALA A 2 20.99 2.13 7.49
C ALA A 2 19.85 1.11 7.69
N LEU A 3 18.87 1.13 6.78
CA LEU A 3 17.84 0.11 6.74
C LEU A 3 18.41 -1.15 6.08
N MET A 4 18.02 -2.32 6.56
CA MET A 4 18.42 -3.60 5.97
C MET A 4 17.95 -3.72 4.51
N SER A 5 18.65 -4.52 3.70
CA SER A 5 18.21 -4.86 2.34
C SER A 5 17.15 -5.97 2.35
N VAL A 6 16.46 -6.13 1.21
CA VAL A 6 15.49 -7.24 1.02
C VAL A 6 16.18 -8.60 1.13
N GLU A 7 17.41 -8.73 0.64
CA GLU A 7 18.18 -9.98 0.73
C GLU A 7 18.53 -10.30 2.18
N GLN A 8 19.00 -9.30 2.92
CA GLN A 8 19.31 -9.44 4.35
C GLN A 8 18.07 -9.83 5.15
N LEU A 9 16.91 -9.24 4.86
CA LEU A 9 15.63 -9.59 5.50
C LEU A 9 15.21 -11.04 5.24
N LEU A 10 15.48 -11.56 4.05
CA LEU A 10 15.10 -12.94 3.66
C LEU A 10 16.08 -14.00 4.18
N ASP A 11 17.31 -13.61 4.49
CA ASP A 11 18.36 -14.48 5.03
C ASP A 11 18.36 -14.53 6.56
N GLN A 12 17.56 -13.67 7.22
CA GLN A 12 17.39 -13.71 8.67
C GLN A 12 16.76 -15.04 9.11
N PRO A 13 17.21 -15.59 10.25
CA PRO A 13 16.63 -16.79 10.81
C PRO A 13 15.21 -16.53 11.34
N ASP A 14 14.38 -17.58 11.37
CA ASP A 14 12.96 -17.48 11.75
C ASP A 14 12.74 -17.04 13.21
N ASP A 15 13.74 -17.18 14.07
CA ASP A 15 13.72 -16.70 15.46
C ASP A 15 13.82 -15.17 15.59
N GLU A 16 14.30 -14.48 14.55
CA GLU A 16 14.32 -13.02 14.45
C GLU A 16 13.05 -12.42 13.82
N TYR A 17 11.98 -13.21 13.71
CA TYR A 17 10.72 -12.77 13.12
C TYR A 17 10.17 -11.51 13.81
N MET A 18 9.94 -10.46 13.01
CA MET A 18 9.49 -9.14 13.47
C MET A 18 10.41 -8.49 14.51
N SER A 19 11.73 -8.67 14.37
CA SER A 19 12.72 -7.91 15.14
C SER A 19 12.62 -6.40 14.86
N ILE A 20 13.23 -5.59 15.73
CA ILE A 20 13.22 -4.12 15.62
C ILE A 20 13.70 -3.66 14.24
N ASP A 21 14.74 -4.33 13.70
CA ASP A 21 15.31 -3.97 12.41
C ASP A 21 14.36 -4.37 11.25
N GLN A 22 13.66 -5.51 11.35
CA GLN A 22 12.65 -5.92 10.36
C GLN A 22 11.44 -4.97 10.38
N LEU A 23 10.96 -4.58 11.56
CA LEU A 23 9.87 -3.62 11.71
C LEU A 23 10.25 -2.26 11.15
N ALA A 24 11.49 -1.81 11.38
CA ALA A 24 12.00 -0.56 10.79
C ALA A 24 12.00 -0.62 9.26
N PHE A 25 12.37 -1.75 8.66
CA PHE A 25 12.31 -1.97 7.21
C PHE A 25 10.89 -1.87 6.66
N PHE A 26 9.93 -2.58 7.27
CA PHE A 26 8.54 -2.55 6.81
C PHE A 26 7.89 -1.19 7.01
N LYS A 27 8.21 -0.50 8.12
CA LYS A 27 7.76 0.87 8.38
C LYS A 27 8.21 1.83 7.28
N ASP A 28 9.50 1.88 6.97
CA ASP A 28 10.03 2.75 5.90
C ASP A 28 9.35 2.44 4.55
N ARG A 29 9.23 1.15 4.22
CA ARG A 29 8.57 0.72 2.98
C ARG A 29 7.11 1.16 2.90
N LEU A 30 6.37 1.09 4.01
CA LEU A 30 4.99 1.56 4.11
C LEU A 30 4.90 3.09 3.99
N GLU A 31 5.81 3.83 4.63
CA GLU A 31 5.88 5.30 4.55
C GLU A 31 6.19 5.78 3.13
N VAL A 32 7.19 5.17 2.47
CA VAL A 32 7.53 5.43 1.07
C VAL A 32 6.34 5.13 0.16
N LYS A 33 5.64 4.00 0.37
CA LYS A 33 4.43 3.66 -0.39
C LYS A 33 3.32 4.68 -0.17
N ALA A 34 3.07 5.10 1.06
CA ALA A 34 2.07 6.11 1.39
C ALA A 34 2.40 7.46 0.72
N ALA A 35 3.66 7.89 0.75
CA ALA A 35 4.11 9.10 0.07
C ALA A 35 3.94 9.00 -1.45
N GLY A 36 4.25 7.85 -2.05
CA GLY A 36 4.04 7.60 -3.48
C GLY A 36 2.56 7.67 -3.89
N LEU A 37 1.67 7.07 -3.09
CA LEU A 37 0.21 7.10 -3.29
C LEU A 37 -0.34 8.53 -3.17
N ARG A 38 0.05 9.28 -2.13
CA ARG A 38 -0.36 10.68 -1.97
C ARG A 38 0.06 11.54 -3.16
N ASN A 39 1.31 11.38 -3.63
CA ASN A 39 1.79 12.10 -4.81
C ASN A 39 1.03 11.71 -6.09
N ARG A 40 0.66 10.44 -6.24
CA ARG A 40 -0.16 10.00 -7.39
C ARG A 40 -1.56 10.61 -7.35
N LEU A 41 -2.21 10.59 -6.19
CA LEU A 41 -3.52 11.22 -5.98
C LEU A 41 -3.50 12.73 -6.29
N LEU A 42 -2.48 13.45 -5.81
CA LEU A 42 -2.31 14.87 -6.08
C LEU A 42 -2.15 15.16 -7.58
N ARG A 43 -1.35 14.34 -8.29
CA ARG A 43 -1.19 14.47 -9.75
C ARG A 43 -2.48 14.17 -10.50
N SER A 44 -3.19 13.11 -10.13
CA SER A 44 -4.46 12.76 -10.79
C SER A 44 -5.51 13.87 -10.62
N GLN A 45 -5.56 14.52 -9.45
CA GLN A 45 -6.45 15.65 -9.23
C GLN A 45 -6.14 16.84 -10.14
N ALA A 46 -4.86 17.17 -10.32
CA ALA A 46 -4.43 18.24 -11.23
C ALA A 46 -4.72 17.91 -12.71
N SER A 47 -4.54 16.64 -13.12
CA SER A 47 -4.84 16.20 -14.49
C SER A 47 -6.33 16.31 -14.83
N CYS A 48 -7.22 15.89 -13.94
CA CYS A 48 -8.67 15.99 -14.16
C CYS A 48 -9.18 17.43 -14.29
N GLU A 49 -8.45 18.42 -13.75
CA GLU A 49 -8.80 19.84 -13.87
C GLU A 49 -8.46 20.41 -15.27
N ILE A 50 -7.47 19.82 -15.95
CA ILE A 50 -6.95 20.29 -17.26
C ILE A 50 -7.76 19.71 -18.44
N GLU A 51 -8.30 18.48 -18.35
CA GLU A 51 -9.01 17.77 -19.44
C GLU A 51 -10.43 18.28 -19.76
N ARG A 52 -10.72 19.56 -19.56
CA ARG A 52 -12.02 20.16 -19.94
C ARG A 52 -11.95 20.79 -21.34
N HIS A 53 -12.07 19.97 -22.39
CA HIS A 53 -12.27 20.44 -23.77
C HIS A 53 -13.74 20.30 -24.23
N SER A 54 -14.12 21.08 -25.24
CA SER A 54 -15.44 21.70 -25.41
C SER A 54 -16.31 21.18 -26.57
N ASP A 55 -15.88 20.16 -27.31
CA ASP A 55 -16.48 19.84 -28.60
C ASP A 55 -17.24 18.50 -28.57
N GLU A 56 -18.40 18.44 -29.23
CA GLU A 56 -19.43 17.39 -29.09
C GLU A 56 -18.98 15.98 -29.50
N ALA A 57 -17.99 15.86 -30.39
CA ALA A 57 -17.47 14.56 -30.84
C ALA A 57 -16.52 13.90 -29.81
N ASP A 58 -15.82 14.70 -29.01
CA ASP A 58 -14.83 14.22 -28.05
C ASP A 58 -15.47 13.88 -26.69
N PHE A 59 -16.71 14.33 -26.46
CA PHE A 59 -17.42 14.14 -25.19
C PHE A 59 -17.54 12.68 -24.76
N ALA A 60 -17.84 11.76 -25.69
CA ALA A 60 -18.02 10.35 -25.38
C ALA A 60 -16.70 9.69 -24.92
N SER A 61 -15.60 10.01 -25.61
CA SER A 61 -14.27 9.49 -25.27
C SER A 61 -13.71 10.12 -23.99
N ASP A 62 -13.95 11.42 -23.79
CA ASP A 62 -13.52 12.13 -22.59
C ASP A 62 -14.24 11.64 -21.34
N GLU A 63 -15.55 11.36 -21.42
CA GLU A 63 -16.30 10.84 -20.28
C GLU A 63 -15.87 9.41 -19.90
N GLU A 64 -15.58 8.56 -20.87
CA GLU A 64 -14.99 7.24 -20.61
C GLU A 64 -13.63 7.35 -19.91
N ASN A 65 -12.75 8.23 -20.41
CA ASN A 65 -11.44 8.49 -19.80
C ASN A 65 -11.57 8.99 -18.36
N ARG A 66 -12.52 9.90 -18.10
CA ARG A 66 -12.81 10.40 -16.74
C ARG A 66 -13.34 9.31 -15.81
N ALA A 67 -14.23 8.44 -16.30
CA ALA A 67 -14.74 7.32 -15.51
C ALA A 67 -13.63 6.33 -15.11
N VAL A 68 -12.70 6.06 -16.05
CA VAL A 68 -11.50 5.25 -15.77
C VAL A 68 -10.59 5.94 -14.75
N ALA A 69 -10.30 7.23 -14.93
CA ALA A 69 -9.46 8.01 -14.02
C ALA A 69 -10.06 8.05 -12.59
N ALA A 70 -11.37 8.27 -12.47
CA ALA A 70 -12.07 8.26 -11.19
C ALA A 70 -11.96 6.89 -10.48
N THR A 71 -12.08 5.80 -11.23
CA THR A 71 -11.91 4.43 -10.68
C THR A 71 -10.48 4.20 -10.20
N MET A 72 -9.48 4.68 -10.93
CA MET A 72 -8.07 4.56 -10.51
C MET A 72 -7.78 5.38 -9.24
N ILE A 73 -8.32 6.61 -9.16
CA ILE A 73 -8.21 7.46 -7.96
C ILE A 73 -8.81 6.77 -6.75
N GLU A 74 -9.98 6.13 -6.89
CA GLU A 74 -10.63 5.46 -5.77
C GLU A 74 -9.83 4.24 -5.29
N ARG A 75 -9.28 3.45 -6.21
CA ARG A 75 -8.37 2.35 -5.88
C ARG A 75 -7.13 2.83 -5.13
N ASP A 76 -6.58 3.97 -5.53
CA ASP A 76 -5.42 4.58 -4.87
C ASP A 76 -5.75 5.06 -3.46
N ARG A 77 -6.93 5.66 -3.26
CA ARG A 77 -7.42 6.05 -1.93
C ARG A 77 -7.61 4.85 -1.02
N GLN A 78 -8.23 3.79 -1.52
CA GLN A 78 -8.39 2.55 -0.75
C GLN A 78 -7.03 1.96 -0.38
N THR A 79 -6.09 1.91 -1.33
CA THR A 79 -4.74 1.41 -1.06
C THR A 79 -4.01 2.27 -0.03
N LEU A 80 -4.21 3.60 -0.05
CA LEU A 80 -3.61 4.50 0.93
C LEU A 80 -4.19 4.27 2.33
N SER A 81 -5.51 4.10 2.43
CA SER A 81 -6.19 3.72 3.68
C SER A 81 -5.65 2.41 4.24
N ASP A 82 -5.48 1.40 3.38
CA ASP A 82 -4.92 0.10 3.75
C ASP A 82 -3.48 0.21 4.27
N VAL A 83 -2.65 1.07 3.67
CA VAL A 83 -1.29 1.34 4.13
C VAL A 83 -1.28 2.07 5.50
N HIS A 84 -2.21 2.98 5.75
CA HIS A 84 -2.33 3.64 7.06
C HIS A 84 -2.73 2.65 8.16
N LYS A 85 -3.70 1.77 7.90
CA LYS A 85 -4.06 0.69 8.82
C LYS A 85 -2.86 -0.20 9.14
N ALA A 86 -2.05 -0.55 8.13
CA ALA A 86 -0.85 -1.34 8.34
C ALA A 86 0.19 -0.64 9.23
N LEU A 87 0.36 0.69 9.10
CA LEU A 87 1.22 1.50 9.98
C LEU A 87 0.69 1.55 11.41
N GLU A 88 -0.62 1.61 11.61
CA GLU A 88 -1.26 1.56 12.92
C GLU A 88 -1.00 0.20 13.60
N ILE A 89 -1.21 -0.90 12.87
CA ILE A 89 -0.93 -2.27 13.36
C ILE A 89 0.56 -2.43 13.70
N LEU A 90 1.45 -1.85 12.90
CA LEU A 90 2.89 -1.81 13.19
C LEU A 90 3.20 -1.06 14.48
N ALA A 91 2.51 0.05 14.75
CA ALA A 91 2.67 0.78 16.01
C ALA A 91 2.15 0.00 17.24
N LEU A 92 1.15 -0.87 17.05
CA LEU A 92 0.63 -1.75 18.10
C LEU A 92 1.50 -2.99 18.36
N GLY A 93 2.40 -3.33 17.42
CA GLY A 93 3.27 -4.51 17.52
C GLY A 93 2.68 -5.79 16.93
N ASP A 94 1.48 -5.74 16.38
CA ASP A 94 0.78 -6.90 15.81
C ASP A 94 1.09 -7.11 14.31
N TYR A 95 2.03 -6.33 13.75
CA TYR A 95 2.40 -6.44 12.34
C TYR A 95 3.07 -7.78 12.06
N GLY A 96 2.71 -8.37 10.92
CA GLY A 96 3.18 -9.70 10.55
C GLY A 96 2.31 -10.84 11.08
N PHE A 97 1.39 -10.62 12.02
CA PHE A 97 0.54 -11.71 12.53
C PHE A 97 -0.88 -11.65 11.94
N CYS A 98 -1.49 -12.81 11.71
CA CYS A 98 -2.91 -12.89 11.37
C CYS A 98 -3.75 -12.49 12.59
N GLN A 99 -4.73 -11.59 12.44
CA GLN A 99 -5.58 -11.16 13.56
C GLN A 99 -6.60 -12.21 14.01
N GLU A 100 -6.95 -13.17 13.15
CA GLU A 100 -7.90 -14.23 13.47
C GLU A 100 -7.24 -15.44 14.15
N THR A 101 -6.09 -15.89 13.63
CA THR A 101 -5.40 -17.10 14.10
C THR A 101 -4.19 -16.80 14.99
N GLY A 102 -3.63 -15.59 14.92
CA GLY A 102 -2.36 -15.25 15.56
C GLY A 102 -1.12 -15.83 14.87
N GLU A 103 -1.28 -16.50 13.73
CA GLU A 103 -0.16 -17.13 13.02
C GLU A 103 0.75 -16.11 12.32
N ALA A 104 2.04 -16.41 12.26
CA ALA A 104 3.02 -15.59 11.57
C ALA A 104 2.82 -15.61 10.05
N ILE A 105 2.71 -14.43 9.45
CA ILE A 105 2.62 -14.23 8.00
C ILE A 105 4.05 -14.22 7.45
N GLY A 106 4.33 -15.10 6.51
CA GLY A 106 5.68 -15.22 5.93
C GLY A 106 6.21 -13.91 5.33
N ILE A 107 7.48 -13.59 5.61
CA ILE A 107 8.18 -12.38 5.15
C ILE A 107 8.04 -12.15 3.63
N LYS A 108 8.18 -13.21 2.83
CA LYS A 108 8.03 -13.16 1.36
C LYS A 108 6.67 -12.59 0.94
N ARG A 109 5.61 -12.87 1.69
CA ARG A 109 4.25 -12.39 1.43
C ARG A 109 4.09 -10.92 1.81
N LEU A 110 4.61 -10.53 2.97
CA LEU A 110 4.63 -9.14 3.42
C LEU A 110 5.42 -8.25 2.45
N LEU A 111 6.48 -8.76 1.83
CA LEU A 111 7.24 -8.04 0.80
C LEU A 111 6.42 -7.76 -0.47
N LEU A 112 5.56 -8.69 -0.90
CA LEU A 112 4.74 -8.53 -2.10
C LEU A 112 3.63 -7.48 -1.88
N VAL A 113 2.98 -7.54 -0.71
CA VAL A 113 1.85 -6.66 -0.39
C VAL A 113 1.98 -6.19 1.05
N PRO A 114 2.72 -5.09 1.30
CA PRO A 114 3.00 -4.67 2.67
C PRO A 114 1.79 -4.03 3.39
N GLY A 115 0.80 -3.53 2.62
CA GLY A 115 -0.39 -2.85 3.14
C GLY A 115 -1.66 -3.65 2.87
N PHE A 116 -1.78 -4.82 3.48
CA PHE A 116 -3.05 -5.55 3.48
C PHE A 116 -4.03 -4.77 4.38
N GLY A 117 -5.01 -4.04 3.86
CA GLY A 117 -6.02 -3.39 4.72
C GLY A 117 -7.11 -4.38 5.15
N GLU A 118 -8.35 -4.19 4.70
CA GLU A 118 -9.48 -5.12 5.00
C GLU A 118 -9.29 -6.55 4.46
N GLN A 119 -8.19 -6.81 3.76
CA GLN A 119 -7.76 -8.13 3.32
C GLN A 119 -6.83 -8.84 4.32
N TRP A 120 -6.45 -8.19 5.44
CA TRP A 120 -5.60 -8.77 6.49
C TRP A 120 -6.17 -10.09 7.01
N ASN A 121 -7.49 -10.16 7.23
CA ASN A 121 -8.16 -11.33 7.81
C ASN A 121 -8.51 -12.40 6.75
N ARG A 122 -8.79 -12.00 5.51
CA ARG A 122 -9.23 -12.94 4.47
C ARG A 122 -8.15 -13.88 3.97
N LYS A 123 -6.90 -13.70 4.40
CA LYS A 123 -5.79 -14.48 3.90
C LYS A 123 -4.76 -14.86 4.98
N CYS A 124 -5.24 -15.46 6.06
CA CYS A 124 -4.40 -16.15 7.04
C CYS A 124 -3.83 -17.49 6.53
N THR A 125 -3.91 -17.75 5.22
CA THR A 125 -3.24 -18.84 4.49
C THR A 125 -2.78 -18.33 3.13
#